data_AF-A0A7D9HNM1-F1
#
_entry.id   AF-A0A7D9HNM1-F1
#
_cell.length_a   1.000
_cell.length_b   1.000
_cell.length_c   1.000
_cell.angle_alpha   90.00
_cell.angle_beta   90.00
_cell.angle_gamma   90.00
#
_symmetry.space_group_name_H-M   'P 1'
#
loop_
_entity.id
_entity.type
_entity.pdbx_description
1 polymer ?
#
loop_
_entity_poly.entity_id
_entity_poly.type
_entity_poly.pdbx_seq_one_letter_code
_entity_poly.pdbx_strand_id
1 'polypeptide(L)'
;MNSVERAVFLVLLSVIAFSEAQGQANKAPPANCQPWRVPVEVDPPKHNNRPYYVEMHRCMGQCTNIALISPLQCECVAATTQDITLNVVTPLGYESQIFKNHTSCRSQCKASYKERCIKEGYNWDEPTCTCSCPKQLSGSCAANQFWNTGSCQCECNSAPSTCSSGMSWNKSSCSCQCSAMAFAKCSKNGWATSLRTCRCIRPQPKAAQVEKSQSSESETKLVVSLVVIGLLLGTLFVIDLVLMWSKKGFMYGLKTKCSEKKGDTEFINGTEAETGSVDMSKNCKHTNHYTEQQPIAIV
;
A
#
# COMPACT_ATOMS: atom_id res chain seq x y z
N MET A 1 -24.13 -44.66 -42.33
CA MET A 1 -23.24 -43.56 -41.93
C MET A 1 -22.42 -43.15 -43.13
N ASN A 2 -22.65 -41.93 -43.63
CA ASN A 2 -22.03 -41.46 -44.87
C ASN A 2 -20.58 -40.99 -44.60
N SER A 3 -19.74 -40.93 -45.64
CA SER A 3 -18.31 -40.58 -45.50
C SER A 3 -18.07 -39.27 -44.72
N VAL A 4 -19.01 -38.32 -44.86
CA VAL A 4 -19.00 -37.03 -44.16
C VAL A 4 -19.23 -37.20 -42.65
N GLU A 5 -20.13 -38.09 -42.21
CA GLU A 5 -20.38 -38.33 -40.78
C GLU A 5 -19.16 -38.97 -40.10
N ARG A 6 -18.42 -39.84 -40.81
CA ARG A 6 -17.17 -40.44 -40.29
C ARG A 6 -16.07 -39.39 -40.11
N ALA A 7 -15.94 -38.46 -41.06
CA ALA A 7 -14.96 -37.38 -40.96
C ALA A 7 -15.29 -36.42 -39.80
N VAL A 8 -16.57 -36.07 -39.62
CA VAL A 8 -17.03 -35.23 -38.51
C VAL A 8 -16.79 -35.92 -37.16
N PHE A 9 -17.08 -37.22 -37.05
CA PHE A 9 -16.81 -37.98 -35.82
C PHE A 9 -15.32 -38.06 -35.49
N LEU A 10 -14.45 -38.25 -36.49
CA LEU A 10 -12.99 -38.31 -36.27
C LEU A 10 -12.41 -36.95 -35.85
N VAL A 11 -12.94 -35.85 -36.38
CA VAL A 11 -12.56 -34.49 -35.98
C VAL A 11 -13.09 -34.16 -34.58
N LEU A 12 -14.30 -34.60 -34.22
CA LEU A 12 -14.83 -34.45 -32.86
C LEU A 12 -14.02 -35.26 -31.84
N LEU A 13 -13.63 -36.50 -32.17
CA LEU A 13 -12.80 -37.33 -31.29
C LEU A 13 -11.40 -36.74 -31.10
N SER A 14 -10.81 -36.12 -32.13
CA SER A 14 -9.51 -35.45 -31.98
C SER A 14 -9.61 -34.19 -31.13
N VAL A 15 -10.65 -33.36 -31.29
CA VAL A 15 -10.86 -32.17 -30.46
C VAL A 15 -11.10 -32.51 -28.99
N ILE A 16 -11.83 -33.60 -28.69
CA ILE A 16 -12.02 -34.08 -27.31
C ILE A 16 -10.68 -34.51 -26.70
N ALA A 17 -9.84 -35.25 -27.44
CA ALA A 17 -8.52 -35.67 -26.97
C ALA A 17 -7.53 -34.51 -26.72
N PHE A 18 -7.66 -33.39 -27.45
CA PHE A 18 -6.84 -32.19 -27.19
C PHE A 18 -7.29 -31.38 -25.96
N SER A 19 -8.51 -31.58 -25.46
CA SER A 19 -9.03 -30.81 -24.32
C SER A 19 -8.59 -31.35 -22.94
N GLU A 20 -8.18 -32.62 -22.85
CA GLU A 20 -7.71 -33.26 -21.61
C GLU A 20 -6.19 -33.13 -21.39
N ALA A 21 -5.46 -32.63 -22.40
CA ALA A 21 -4.04 -32.30 -22.30
C ALA A 21 -3.79 -30.88 -21.77
N GLN A 22 -4.81 -30.20 -21.21
CA GLN A 22 -4.57 -29.01 -20.42
C GLN A 22 -3.88 -29.42 -19.12
N GLY A 23 -2.58 -29.17 -19.09
CA GLY A 23 -1.66 -29.58 -18.04
C GLY A 23 -2.25 -29.43 -16.64
N GLN A 24 -2.27 -30.54 -15.91
CA GLN A 24 -2.19 -30.50 -14.46
C GLN A 24 -0.92 -29.70 -14.13
N ALA A 25 -1.09 -28.41 -13.85
CA ALA A 25 -0.03 -27.60 -13.27
C ALA A 25 0.44 -28.35 -12.03
N ASN A 26 1.66 -28.88 -12.09
CA ASN A 26 2.31 -29.54 -10.97
C ASN A 26 2.38 -28.51 -9.84
N LYS A 27 1.39 -28.53 -8.94
CA LYS A 27 1.37 -27.64 -7.79
C LYS A 27 2.56 -28.04 -6.93
N ALA A 28 3.48 -27.09 -6.73
CA ALA A 28 4.58 -27.29 -5.80
C ALA A 28 3.99 -27.64 -4.41
N PRO A 29 4.52 -28.67 -3.73
CA PRO A 29 4.07 -28.98 -2.38
C PRO A 29 4.35 -27.77 -1.47
N PRO A 30 3.45 -27.47 -0.51
CA PRO A 30 3.64 -26.35 0.38
C PRO A 30 4.88 -26.55 1.27
N ALA A 31 5.76 -25.54 1.31
CA ALA A 31 6.89 -25.53 2.24
C ALA A 31 6.42 -25.13 3.64
N ASN A 32 6.10 -26.11 4.46
CA ASN A 32 5.56 -25.91 5.82
C ASN A 32 6.60 -25.33 6.81
N CYS A 33 6.11 -24.66 7.86
CA CYS A 33 6.91 -24.15 8.97
C CYS A 33 7.60 -25.27 9.74
N GLN A 34 8.88 -25.47 9.47
CA GLN A 34 9.72 -26.49 10.10
C GLN A 34 11.20 -26.08 10.05
N PRO A 35 12.10 -26.79 10.73
CA PRO A 35 13.53 -26.53 10.61
C PRO A 35 14.04 -26.97 9.24
N TRP A 36 14.62 -26.03 8.49
CA TRP A 36 15.26 -26.27 7.19
C TRP A 36 16.76 -26.07 7.31
N ARG A 37 17.56 -26.94 6.69
CA ARG A 37 19.00 -26.73 6.56
C ARG A 37 19.24 -25.59 5.58
N VAL A 38 19.90 -24.54 6.06
CA VAL A 38 20.26 -23.37 5.26
C VAL A 38 21.68 -22.91 5.58
N PRO A 39 22.36 -22.27 4.62
CA PRO A 39 23.63 -21.63 4.90
C PRO A 39 23.42 -20.41 5.82
N VAL A 40 24.20 -20.31 6.88
CA VAL A 40 24.23 -19.18 7.81
C VAL A 40 25.61 -18.54 7.77
N GLU A 41 25.64 -17.22 7.61
CA GLU A 41 26.87 -16.43 7.62
C GLU A 41 27.56 -16.50 8.98
N VAL A 42 28.87 -16.74 8.97
CA VAL A 42 29.69 -16.89 10.18
C VAL A 42 30.01 -15.55 10.85
N ASP A 43 30.33 -14.53 10.05
CA ASP A 43 30.74 -13.21 10.53
C ASP A 43 30.18 -12.09 9.65
N PRO A 44 28.85 -11.90 9.55
CA PRO A 44 28.30 -10.76 8.83
C PRO A 44 28.49 -9.46 9.62
N PRO A 45 28.75 -8.32 8.95
CA PRO A 45 28.97 -8.15 7.51
C PRO A 45 30.45 -8.27 7.10
N LYS A 46 31.36 -8.60 8.02
CA LYS A 46 32.82 -8.51 7.81
C LYS A 46 33.38 -9.63 6.94
N HIS A 47 32.82 -10.83 7.07
CA HIS A 47 33.22 -12.05 6.39
C HIS A 47 34.74 -12.30 6.46
N ASN A 48 35.34 -12.15 7.64
CA ASN A 48 36.77 -12.42 7.83
C ASN A 48 37.06 -13.87 8.24
N ASN A 49 36.06 -14.56 8.80
CA ASN A 49 36.22 -15.90 9.37
C ASN A 49 35.92 -16.99 8.32
N ARG A 50 36.66 -18.11 8.37
CA ARG A 50 36.45 -19.28 7.51
C ARG A 50 35.91 -20.48 8.31
N PRO A 51 34.97 -21.26 7.76
CA PRO A 51 34.27 -21.01 6.49
C PRO A 51 33.38 -19.76 6.57
N TYR A 52 33.02 -19.17 5.42
CA TYR A 52 32.14 -17.97 5.42
C TYR A 52 30.69 -18.29 5.76
N TYR A 53 30.27 -19.53 5.46
CA TYR A 53 28.95 -20.06 5.73
C TYR A 53 29.07 -21.39 6.45
N VAL A 54 28.15 -21.65 7.36
CA VAL A 54 27.96 -22.95 8.00
C VAL A 54 26.53 -23.41 7.78
N GLU A 55 26.32 -24.71 7.62
CA GLU A 55 24.97 -25.26 7.53
C GLU A 55 24.32 -25.28 8.92
N MET A 56 23.12 -24.74 9.03
CA MET A 56 22.35 -24.76 10.27
C MET A 56 20.86 -24.94 10.00
N HIS A 57 20.14 -25.52 10.95
CA HIS A 57 18.69 -25.55 10.87
C HIS A 57 18.10 -24.20 11.28
N ARG A 58 17.29 -23.61 10.40
CA ARG A 58 16.54 -22.39 10.66
C ARG A 58 15.06 -22.62 10.38
N CYS A 59 14.21 -21.95 11.13
CA CYS A 59 12.77 -22.03 10.95
C CYS A 59 12.37 -21.22 9.73
N MET A 60 11.80 -21.88 8.74
CA MET A 60 11.32 -21.29 7.50
C MET A 60 10.07 -22.03 7.02
N GLY A 61 9.37 -21.42 6.06
CA GLY A 61 8.15 -21.97 5.49
C GLY A 61 6.90 -21.20 5.89
N GLN A 62 5.78 -21.61 5.31
CA GLN A 62 4.47 -21.05 5.53
C GLN A 62 3.85 -21.54 6.85
N CYS A 63 2.98 -20.73 7.44
CA CYS A 63 2.28 -21.11 8.65
C CYS A 63 1.32 -22.27 8.38
N THR A 64 1.43 -23.34 9.15
CA THR A 64 0.85 -24.65 8.83
C THR A 64 -0.60 -24.84 9.26
N ASN A 65 -1.12 -23.96 10.12
CA ASN A 65 -2.41 -24.20 10.77
C ASN A 65 -3.59 -23.53 10.06
N ILE A 66 -3.37 -22.61 9.11
CA ILE A 66 -4.45 -21.93 8.40
C ILE A 66 -3.96 -21.63 6.98
N ALA A 67 -4.45 -22.36 5.98
CA ALA A 67 -4.13 -22.17 4.56
C ALA A 67 -4.53 -20.78 4.00
N LEU A 68 -5.13 -19.92 4.83
CA LEU A 68 -5.63 -18.60 4.50
C LEU A 68 -4.90 -17.46 5.23
N ILE A 69 -3.91 -17.76 6.09
CA ILE A 69 -3.14 -16.70 6.76
C ILE A 69 -2.05 -16.21 5.81
N SER A 70 -2.10 -14.91 5.53
CA SER A 70 -1.08 -14.23 4.73
C SER A 70 0.28 -14.28 5.43
N PRO A 71 1.41 -14.40 4.70
CA PRO A 71 2.74 -14.17 5.25
C PRO A 71 2.94 -12.79 5.89
N LEU A 72 2.00 -11.86 5.69
CA LEU A 72 1.97 -10.55 6.37
C LEU A 72 1.49 -10.65 7.82
N GLN A 73 0.73 -11.69 8.18
CA GLN A 73 0.04 -11.83 9.46
C GLN A 73 0.76 -12.78 10.43
N CYS A 74 1.49 -13.77 9.90
CA CYS A 74 2.20 -14.75 10.70
C CYS A 74 3.66 -14.92 10.27
N GLU A 75 4.43 -15.56 11.13
CA GLU A 75 5.82 -15.92 10.90
C GLU A 75 6.15 -17.30 11.49
N CYS A 76 7.12 -17.97 10.88
CA CYS A 76 7.67 -19.23 11.37
C CYS A 76 8.87 -18.95 12.26
N VAL A 77 8.79 -19.28 13.54
CA VAL A 77 9.83 -18.99 14.52
C VAL A 77 10.33 -20.24 15.23
N ALA A 78 11.51 -20.16 15.83
CA ALA A 78 12.04 -21.22 16.67
C ALA A 78 11.15 -21.43 17.91
N ALA A 79 10.68 -22.65 18.09
CA ALA A 79 10.05 -23.07 19.34
C ALA A 79 11.12 -23.58 20.31
N THR A 80 12.13 -24.30 19.80
CA THR A 80 13.29 -24.74 20.58
C THR A 80 14.58 -24.52 19.80
N THR A 81 15.65 -24.21 20.52
CA THR A 81 16.99 -24.01 19.95
C THR A 81 18.02 -24.82 20.72
N GLN A 82 19.09 -25.18 20.04
CA GLN A 82 20.28 -25.80 20.59
C GLN A 82 21.50 -24.97 20.19
N ASP A 83 22.38 -24.70 21.14
CA ASP A 83 23.64 -24.02 20.87
C ASP A 83 24.68 -25.04 20.38
N ILE A 84 25.26 -24.77 19.21
CA ILE A 84 26.30 -25.59 18.59
C ILE A 84 27.58 -24.78 18.56
N THR A 85 28.65 -25.31 19.15
CA THR A 85 29.97 -24.69 19.12
C THR A 85 30.74 -25.22 17.92
N LEU A 86 31.17 -24.32 17.03
CA LEU A 86 31.98 -24.65 15.86
C LEU A 86 33.32 -23.92 15.94
N ASN A 87 34.39 -24.56 15.49
CA ASN A 87 35.70 -23.92 15.36
C ASN A 87 35.80 -23.24 14.01
N VAL A 88 36.08 -21.95 14.03
CA VAL A 88 36.27 -21.10 12.85
C VAL A 88 37.71 -20.62 12.76
N VAL A 89 38.20 -20.41 11.55
CA VAL A 89 39.53 -19.81 11.32
C VAL A 89 39.35 -18.31 11.16
N THR A 90 39.89 -17.56 12.10
CA THR A 90 39.97 -16.10 12.08
C THR A 90 41.34 -15.66 11.52
N PRO A 91 41.54 -14.36 11.23
CA PRO A 91 42.86 -13.85 10.88
C PRO A 91 43.94 -14.07 11.97
N LEU A 92 43.53 -14.35 13.21
CA LEU A 92 44.42 -14.53 14.36
C LEU A 92 44.64 -16.01 14.72
N GLY A 93 43.96 -16.96 14.07
CA GLY A 93 44.06 -18.38 14.36
C GLY A 93 42.70 -19.06 14.46
N TYR A 94 42.59 -20.10 15.28
CA TYR A 94 41.33 -20.81 15.51
C TYR A 94 40.56 -20.20 16.69
N GLU A 95 39.25 -20.01 16.53
CA GLU A 95 38.36 -19.55 17.58
C GLU A 95 37.08 -20.39 17.58
N SER A 96 36.54 -20.68 18.77
CA SER A 96 35.25 -21.36 18.89
C SER A 96 34.11 -20.33 18.92
N GLN A 97 33.12 -20.49 18.05
CA GLN A 97 31.96 -19.63 17.96
C GLN A 97 30.68 -20.45 18.20
N ILE A 98 29.72 -19.86 18.91
CA ILE A 98 28.44 -20.49 19.24
C ILE A 98 27.39 -20.07 18.20
N PHE A 99 26.72 -21.06 17.61
CA PHE A 99 25.65 -20.88 16.65
C PHE A 99 24.35 -21.46 17.20
N LYS A 100 23.23 -20.78 16.93
CA LYS A 100 21.90 -21.27 17.30
C LYS A 100 21.32 -22.16 16.21
N ASN A 101 21.18 -23.45 16.52
CA ASN A 101 20.48 -24.44 15.70
C ASN A 101 19.02 -24.55 16.12
N HIS A 102 18.07 -24.39 15.20
CA HIS A 102 16.66 -24.52 15.54
C HIS A 102 16.27 -26.00 15.52
N THR A 103 15.79 -26.54 16.63
CA THR A 103 15.45 -27.97 16.74
C THR A 103 13.95 -28.23 16.56
N SER A 104 13.11 -27.23 16.78
CA SER A 104 11.68 -27.26 16.42
C SER A 104 11.18 -25.86 16.10
N CYS A 105 10.11 -25.78 15.30
CA CYS A 105 9.52 -24.53 14.86
C CYS A 105 8.03 -24.47 15.19
N ARG A 106 7.51 -23.26 15.35
CA ARG A 106 6.08 -23.01 15.46
C ARG A 106 5.69 -21.80 14.64
N SER A 107 4.45 -21.81 14.17
CA SER A 107 3.83 -20.61 13.60
C SER A 107 3.37 -19.70 14.73
N GLN A 108 3.62 -18.40 14.61
CA GLN A 108 3.07 -17.39 15.52
C GLN A 108 2.61 -16.16 14.74
N CYS A 109 1.73 -15.37 15.33
CA CYS A 109 1.31 -14.12 14.73
C CYS A 109 2.42 -13.07 14.81
N LYS A 110 2.54 -12.23 13.78
CA LYS A 110 3.49 -11.14 13.76
C LYS A 110 3.06 -10.04 14.73
N ALA A 111 3.95 -9.68 15.65
CA ALA A 111 3.74 -8.60 16.60
C ALA A 111 3.36 -7.27 15.92
N SER A 112 4.05 -6.94 14.82
CA SER A 112 3.78 -5.72 14.05
C SER A 112 2.39 -5.69 13.41
N TYR A 113 1.84 -6.84 13.04
CA TYR A 113 0.47 -6.94 12.51
C TYR A 113 -0.56 -6.77 13.63
N LYS A 114 -0.35 -7.43 14.78
CA LYS A 114 -1.16 -7.26 16.00
C LYS A 114 -1.20 -5.81 16.49
N GLU A 115 -0.05 -5.14 16.55
CA GLU A 115 0.03 -3.74 16.97
C GLU A 115 -0.76 -2.81 16.06
N ARG A 116 -0.66 -3.01 14.74
CA ARG A 116 -1.46 -2.25 13.76
C ARG A 116 -2.95 -2.47 13.96
N CYS A 117 -3.35 -3.73 14.12
CA CYS A 117 -4.73 -4.14 14.38
C CYS A 117 -5.35 -3.39 15.56
N ILE A 118 -4.66 -3.43 16.70
CA ILE A 118 -5.12 -2.80 17.94
C ILE A 118 -5.12 -1.28 17.81
N LYS A 119 -4.09 -0.71 17.19
CA LYS A 119 -3.97 0.74 16.96
C LYS A 119 -5.12 1.30 16.10
N GLU A 120 -5.61 0.52 15.15
CA GLU A 120 -6.75 0.90 14.30
C GLU A 120 -8.11 0.64 14.98
N GLY A 121 -8.13 0.13 16.22
CA GLY A 121 -9.35 -0.06 17.01
C GLY A 121 -10.07 -1.40 16.77
N TYR A 122 -9.41 -2.36 16.12
CA TYR A 122 -9.94 -3.70 15.91
C TYR A 122 -9.70 -4.59 17.14
N ASN A 123 -10.54 -5.63 17.27
CA ASN A 123 -10.31 -6.72 18.19
C ASN A 123 -9.36 -7.74 17.56
N TRP A 124 -8.32 -8.09 18.31
CA TRP A 124 -7.32 -9.06 17.89
C TRP A 124 -7.65 -10.48 18.37
N ASP A 125 -7.60 -11.44 17.45
CA ASP A 125 -7.76 -12.86 17.74
C ASP A 125 -6.43 -13.62 17.59
N GLU A 126 -5.82 -13.97 18.72
CA GLU A 126 -4.48 -14.57 18.77
C GLU A 126 -4.36 -15.93 18.07
N PRO A 127 -5.31 -16.88 18.21
CA PRO A 127 -5.20 -18.19 17.56
C PRO A 127 -5.32 -18.13 16.03
N THR A 128 -6.02 -17.13 15.48
CA THR A 128 -6.27 -17.02 14.04
C THR A 128 -5.41 -15.93 13.37
N CYS A 129 -4.67 -15.15 14.15
CA CYS A 129 -3.95 -13.96 13.68
C CYS A 129 -4.85 -12.97 12.91
N THR A 130 -6.13 -12.87 13.25
CA THR A 130 -7.09 -12.02 12.54
C THR A 130 -7.50 -10.80 13.34
N CYS A 131 -7.86 -9.76 12.59
CA CYS A 131 -8.50 -8.56 13.09
C CYS A 131 -9.99 -8.68 12.83
N SER A 132 -10.79 -8.46 13.86
CA SER A 132 -12.24 -8.41 13.74
C SER A 132 -12.75 -7.06 14.22
N CYS A 133 -13.86 -6.60 13.64
CA CYS A 133 -14.53 -5.44 14.20
C CYS A 133 -14.90 -5.71 15.66
N PRO A 134 -14.77 -4.71 16.55
CA PRO A 134 -15.43 -4.80 17.85
C PRO A 134 -16.91 -5.09 17.64
N LYS A 135 -17.47 -6.01 18.45
CA LYS A 135 -18.90 -6.34 18.40
C LYS A 135 -19.69 -5.04 18.56
N GLN A 136 -20.50 -4.71 17.56
CA GLN A 136 -21.36 -3.55 17.61
C GLN A 136 -22.32 -3.72 18.80
N LEU A 137 -22.24 -2.81 19.77
CA LEU A 137 -23.31 -2.65 20.76
C LEU A 137 -24.55 -2.20 19.97
N SER A 138 -25.63 -2.99 20.03
CA SER A 138 -26.88 -2.72 19.34
C SER A 138 -27.31 -1.26 19.55
N GLY A 139 -27.41 -0.47 18.46
CA GLY A 139 -27.78 0.96 18.49
C GLY A 139 -26.66 1.98 18.28
N SER A 140 -25.43 1.56 17.96
CA SER A 140 -24.25 2.45 17.93
C SER A 140 -24.17 3.49 16.79
N CYS A 141 -24.80 3.27 15.63
CA CYS A 141 -24.69 4.22 14.51
C CYS A 141 -25.82 5.25 14.56
N ALA A 142 -25.53 6.51 14.24
CA ALA A 142 -26.53 7.56 14.20
C ALA A 142 -27.58 7.30 13.11
N ALA A 143 -28.70 8.03 13.16
CA ALA A 143 -29.72 7.95 12.11
C ALA A 143 -29.10 8.18 10.72
N ASN A 144 -29.48 7.37 9.72
CA ASN A 144 -28.94 7.36 8.36
C ASN A 144 -27.49 6.87 8.21
N GLN A 145 -26.94 6.22 9.22
CA GLN A 145 -25.68 5.48 9.13
C GLN A 145 -25.92 3.98 9.21
N PHE A 146 -25.08 3.21 8.55
CA PHE A 146 -25.00 1.76 8.69
C PHE A 146 -23.60 1.38 9.17
N TRP A 147 -23.51 0.28 9.90
CA TRP A 147 -22.22 -0.26 10.30
C TRP A 147 -21.59 -1.01 9.13
N ASN A 148 -20.43 -0.53 8.67
CA ASN A 148 -19.66 -1.23 7.66
C ASN A 148 -18.70 -2.21 8.34
N THR A 149 -18.88 -3.51 8.11
CA THR A 149 -18.06 -4.57 8.71
C THR A 149 -16.66 -4.68 8.12
N GLY A 150 -16.38 -4.08 6.96
CA GLY A 150 -15.05 -4.02 6.36
C GLY A 150 -14.19 -2.90 6.95
N SER A 151 -14.77 -1.71 7.15
CA SER A 151 -14.08 -0.55 7.73
C SER A 151 -14.24 -0.44 9.25
N CYS A 152 -15.13 -1.25 9.86
CA CYS A 152 -15.51 -1.18 11.27
C CYS A 152 -15.89 0.23 11.73
N GLN A 153 -16.60 0.96 10.85
CA GLN A 153 -17.05 2.31 11.10
C GLN A 153 -18.51 2.48 10.67
N CYS A 154 -19.18 3.46 11.28
CA CYS A 154 -20.49 3.88 10.83
C CYS A 154 -20.32 4.73 9.57
N GLU A 155 -20.82 4.23 8.45
CA GLU A 155 -20.82 4.92 7.17
C GLU A 155 -22.21 5.43 6.84
N CYS A 156 -22.31 6.52 6.08
CA CYS A 156 -23.60 7.04 5.66
C CYS A 156 -24.30 6.09 4.70
N ASN A 157 -25.60 5.89 4.87
CA ASN A 157 -26.46 5.41 3.79
C ASN A 157 -26.25 6.33 2.59
N SER A 158 -26.05 5.75 1.40
CA SER A 158 -25.60 6.42 0.17
C SER A 158 -26.01 7.88 0.05
N ALA A 159 -25.05 8.74 -0.31
CA ALA A 159 -25.35 10.16 -0.53
C ALA A 159 -26.48 10.30 -1.57
N PRO A 160 -27.47 11.18 -1.33
CA PRO A 160 -28.48 11.47 -2.33
C PRO A 160 -27.81 11.98 -3.60
N SER A 161 -28.37 11.62 -4.77
CA SER A 161 -27.80 11.96 -6.08
C SER A 161 -27.59 13.47 -6.27
N THR A 162 -28.39 14.30 -5.59
CA THR A 162 -28.20 15.76 -5.57
C THR A 162 -28.75 16.33 -4.26
N CYS A 163 -27.99 17.22 -3.60
CA CYS A 163 -28.53 18.08 -2.54
C CYS A 163 -29.25 19.29 -3.15
N SER A 164 -30.22 19.85 -2.42
CA SER A 164 -30.92 21.08 -2.81
C SER A 164 -29.95 22.25 -3.08
N SER A 165 -30.37 23.21 -3.90
CA SER A 165 -29.54 24.37 -4.28
C SER A 165 -28.92 25.08 -3.07
N GLY A 166 -27.60 25.27 -3.09
CA GLY A 166 -26.84 25.90 -2.00
C GLY A 166 -26.45 24.95 -0.86
N MET A 167 -26.88 23.70 -0.88
CA MET A 167 -26.48 22.66 0.08
C MET A 167 -25.39 21.76 -0.49
N SER A 168 -24.56 21.22 0.40
CA SER A 168 -23.55 20.20 0.12
C SER A 168 -23.71 19.03 1.08
N TRP A 169 -23.43 17.82 0.60
CA TRP A 169 -23.47 16.61 1.41
C TRP A 169 -22.37 16.63 2.48
N ASN A 170 -22.76 16.49 3.75
CA ASN A 170 -21.81 16.36 4.85
C ASN A 170 -21.67 14.86 5.22
N LYS A 171 -20.46 14.32 5.02
CA LYS A 171 -20.15 12.90 5.28
C LYS A 171 -20.19 12.52 6.77
N SER A 172 -20.02 13.48 7.68
CA SER A 172 -20.03 13.19 9.12
C SER A 172 -21.44 13.13 9.69
N SER A 173 -22.35 13.97 9.20
CA SER A 173 -23.75 13.98 9.65
C SER A 173 -24.70 13.19 8.76
N CYS A 174 -24.20 12.67 7.62
CA CYS A 174 -25.00 11.97 6.62
C CYS A 174 -26.25 12.75 6.20
N SER A 175 -26.08 14.05 5.97
CA SER A 175 -27.17 14.95 5.60
C SER A 175 -26.69 16.10 4.72
N CYS A 176 -27.60 16.64 3.90
CA CYS A 176 -27.34 17.86 3.14
C CYS A 176 -27.36 19.06 4.09
N GLN A 177 -26.25 19.79 4.14
CA GLN A 177 -26.11 21.01 4.95
C GLN A 177 -25.81 22.20 4.06
N CYS A 178 -26.04 23.42 4.54
CA CYS A 178 -25.67 24.61 3.79
C CYS A 178 -24.17 24.64 3.50
N SER A 179 -23.82 24.86 2.24
CA SER A 179 -22.43 24.92 1.80
C SER A 179 -21.73 26.17 2.37
N ALA A 180 -20.41 26.10 2.53
CA ALA A 180 -19.60 27.27 2.92
C ALA A 180 -19.80 28.46 1.97
N MET A 181 -20.07 28.21 0.69
CA MET A 181 -20.37 29.26 -0.30
C MET A 181 -21.69 29.98 0.00
N ALA A 182 -22.73 29.27 0.46
CA ALA A 182 -23.99 29.89 0.86
C ALA A 182 -23.78 30.84 2.03
N PHE A 183 -22.99 30.42 3.04
CA PHE A 183 -22.63 31.27 4.17
C PHE A 183 -21.83 32.50 3.73
N ALA A 184 -20.78 32.32 2.92
CA ALA A 184 -19.94 33.43 2.43
C ALA A 184 -20.74 34.46 1.62
N LYS A 185 -21.68 34.00 0.78
CA LYS A 185 -22.53 34.87 -0.04
C LYS A 185 -23.44 35.75 0.81
N CYS A 186 -24.02 35.23 1.89
CA CYS A 186 -24.88 36.00 2.78
C CYS A 186 -24.07 36.96 3.65
N SER A 187 -22.94 36.51 4.20
CA SER A 187 -22.07 37.33 5.05
C SER A 187 -21.50 38.54 4.32
N LYS A 188 -21.19 38.43 3.02
CA LYS A 188 -20.73 39.56 2.20
C LYS A 188 -21.71 40.75 2.19
N ASN A 189 -23.01 40.47 2.35
CA ASN A 189 -24.06 41.49 2.38
C ASN A 189 -24.52 41.85 3.80
N GLY A 190 -23.84 41.35 4.84
CA GLY A 190 -24.24 41.50 6.24
C GLY A 190 -25.53 40.74 6.60
N TRP A 191 -25.90 39.70 5.83
CA TRP A 191 -27.12 38.92 6.05
C TRP A 191 -26.81 37.59 6.73
N ALA A 192 -27.76 37.08 7.52
CA ALA A 192 -27.64 35.77 8.15
C ALA A 192 -28.10 34.67 7.18
N THR A 193 -27.53 33.46 7.29
CA THR A 193 -27.95 32.31 6.46
C THR A 193 -28.94 31.46 7.24
N SER A 194 -30.10 31.17 6.66
CA SER A 194 -31.07 30.24 7.24
C SER A 194 -30.54 28.79 7.15
N LEU A 195 -30.40 28.10 8.28
CA LEU A 195 -29.86 26.73 8.33
C LEU A 195 -30.73 25.69 7.61
N ARG A 196 -32.04 25.95 7.44
CA ARG A 196 -32.97 25.03 6.78
C ARG A 196 -33.05 25.23 5.27
N THR A 197 -32.93 26.47 4.79
CA THR A 197 -33.15 26.80 3.38
C THR A 197 -31.89 27.28 2.66
N CYS A 198 -30.83 27.56 3.41
CA CYS A 198 -29.58 28.15 2.92
C CYS A 198 -29.78 29.49 2.17
N ARG A 199 -30.91 30.15 2.44
CA ARG A 199 -31.23 31.48 1.91
C ARG A 199 -30.74 32.55 2.88
N CYS A 200 -30.33 33.67 2.31
CA CYS A 200 -29.93 34.83 3.07
C CYS A 200 -31.17 35.54 3.62
N ILE A 201 -31.23 35.73 4.93
CA ILE A 201 -32.27 36.46 5.64
C ILE A 201 -31.67 37.73 6.24
N ARG A 202 -32.36 38.86 6.11
CA ARG A 202 -31.94 40.07 6.83
C ARG A 202 -32.06 39.79 8.32
N PRO A 203 -31.01 40.05 9.13
CA PRO A 203 -31.14 39.98 10.56
C PRO A 203 -32.24 40.95 10.94
N GLN A 204 -33.34 40.47 11.54
CA GLN A 204 -34.27 41.40 12.15
C GLN A 204 -33.53 42.09 13.29
N PRO A 205 -33.70 43.42 13.47
CA PRO A 205 -33.17 44.12 14.62
C PRO A 205 -33.89 43.58 15.86
N LYS A 206 -33.33 42.53 16.46
CA LYS A 206 -33.65 42.19 17.84
C LYS A 206 -33.13 43.36 18.67
N ALA A 207 -34.06 44.04 19.33
CA ALA A 207 -33.75 45.04 20.34
C ALA A 207 -32.61 44.52 21.22
N ALA A 208 -31.60 45.36 21.39
CA ALA A 208 -30.32 45.04 21.96
C ALA A 208 -30.44 44.29 23.30
N GLN A 209 -30.08 43.01 23.30
CA GLN A 209 -29.39 42.43 24.44
C GLN A 209 -27.92 42.36 24.02
N VAL A 210 -27.18 43.34 24.50
CA VAL A 210 -25.73 43.43 24.42
C VAL A 210 -25.16 42.31 25.30
N GLU A 211 -25.08 41.10 24.78
CA GLU A 211 -24.10 40.14 25.28
C GLU A 211 -22.77 40.44 24.61
N LYS A 212 -21.91 41.07 25.41
CA LYS A 212 -20.54 41.45 25.14
C LYS A 212 -19.72 40.18 24.89
N SER A 213 -19.77 39.65 23.67
CA SER A 213 -18.87 38.59 23.22
C SER A 213 -17.54 39.23 22.84
N GLN A 214 -16.54 39.04 23.71
CA GLN A 214 -15.14 39.29 23.41
C GLN A 214 -14.76 38.49 22.15
N SER A 215 -14.60 39.20 21.05
CA SER A 215 -14.03 38.68 19.81
C SER A 215 -13.10 39.76 19.25
N SER A 216 -11.93 39.86 19.86
CA SER A 216 -10.81 40.65 19.34
C SER A 216 -9.51 39.87 19.50
N GLU A 217 -9.36 38.76 18.78
CA GLU A 217 -8.05 38.13 18.61
C GLU A 217 -8.02 37.17 17.40
N SER A 218 -8.23 37.68 16.17
CA SER A 218 -8.09 36.83 14.97
C SER A 218 -7.31 37.44 13.82
N GLU A 219 -7.04 38.75 13.83
CA GLU A 219 -6.29 39.41 12.75
C GLU A 219 -4.77 39.16 12.86
N THR A 220 -4.22 38.99 14.07
CA THR A 220 -2.78 38.70 14.27
C THR A 220 -2.39 37.26 13.93
N LYS A 221 -3.29 36.28 14.06
CA LYS A 221 -2.98 34.86 13.81
C LYS A 221 -2.81 34.55 12.32
N LEU A 222 -3.52 35.27 11.44
CA LEU A 222 -3.45 35.05 10.00
C LEU A 222 -2.16 35.61 9.40
N VAL A 223 -1.70 36.77 9.87
CA VAL A 223 -0.41 37.36 9.47
C VAL A 223 0.76 36.50 9.94
N VAL A 224 0.74 36.03 11.20
CA VAL A 224 1.79 35.15 11.73
C VAL A 224 1.84 33.82 10.96
N SER A 225 0.69 33.24 10.60
CA SER A 225 0.63 32.01 9.79
C SER A 225 1.26 32.18 8.42
N LEU A 226 0.99 33.28 7.72
CA LEU A 226 1.57 33.55 6.39
C LEU A 226 3.08 33.76 6.44
N VAL A 227 3.61 34.41 7.50
CA VAL A 227 5.06 34.59 7.70
C VAL A 227 5.75 33.24 7.94
N VAL A 228 5.15 32.36 8.75
CA VAL A 228 5.70 31.03 9.03
C VAL A 228 5.70 30.16 7.76
N ILE A 229 4.61 30.17 6.98
CA ILE A 229 4.54 29.44 5.71
C ILE A 229 5.58 29.97 4.72
N GLY A 230 5.75 31.30 4.62
CA GLY A 230 6.76 31.92 3.76
C GLY A 230 8.19 31.51 4.13
N LEU A 231 8.53 31.49 5.42
CA LEU A 231 9.83 31.02 5.91
C LEU A 231 10.06 29.54 5.59
N LEU A 232 9.03 28.71 5.74
CA LEU A 232 9.13 27.27 5.51
C LEU A 232 9.31 26.95 4.02
N LEU A 233 8.60 27.66 3.13
CA LEU A 233 8.81 27.53 1.68
C LEU A 233 10.19 28.05 1.25
N GLY A 234 10.66 29.15 1.86
CA GLY A 234 12.00 29.68 1.62
C GLY A 234 13.12 28.72 2.02
N THR A 235 13.01 28.07 3.18
CA THR A 235 14.01 27.09 3.63
C THR A 235 14.03 25.85 2.75
N LEU A 236 12.87 25.34 2.32
CA LEU A 236 12.79 24.24 1.36
C LEU A 236 13.49 24.58 0.04
N PHE A 237 13.32 25.80 -0.47
CA PHE A 237 13.96 26.23 -1.70
C PHE A 237 15.50 26.31 -1.58
N VAL A 238 16.00 26.78 -0.44
CA VAL A 238 17.45 26.80 -0.15
C VAL A 238 18.00 25.38 -0.02
N ILE A 239 17.27 24.48 0.66
CA ILE A 239 17.65 23.06 0.76
C ILE A 239 17.74 22.44 -0.63
N ASP A 240 16.76 22.67 -1.50
CA ASP A 240 16.79 22.16 -2.88
C ASP A 240 17.98 22.72 -3.69
N LEU A 241 18.34 24.00 -3.52
CA LEU A 241 19.54 24.59 -4.14
C LEU A 241 20.84 23.93 -3.66
N VAL A 242 20.97 23.68 -2.35
CA VAL A 242 22.13 22.99 -1.75
C VAL A 242 22.19 21.53 -2.20
N LEU A 243 21.06 20.84 -2.26
CA LEU A 243 20.96 19.47 -2.77
C LEU A 243 21.29 19.39 -4.27
N MET A 244 20.93 20.42 -5.05
CA MET A 244 21.35 20.54 -6.45
C MET A 244 22.87 20.71 -6.59
N TRP A 245 23.53 21.47 -5.72
CA TRP A 245 24.98 21.60 -5.73
C TRP A 245 25.72 20.33 -5.31
N SER A 246 25.13 19.53 -4.41
CA SER A 246 25.73 18.25 -3.96
C SER A 246 25.47 17.06 -4.90
N LYS A 247 24.82 17.26 -6.06
CA LYS A 247 24.41 16.20 -7.01
C LYS A 247 23.60 15.06 -6.37
N LYS A 248 22.91 15.33 -5.26
CA LYS A 248 22.07 14.37 -4.55
C LYS A 248 20.77 15.06 -4.17
N GLY A 249 19.79 15.03 -5.08
CA GLY A 249 18.48 15.63 -4.86
C GLY A 249 17.42 15.08 -5.81
N PHE A 250 16.16 15.15 -5.39
CA PHE A 250 15.00 14.61 -6.11
C PHE A 250 14.89 15.16 -7.56
N MET A 251 15.11 16.47 -7.73
CA MET A 251 15.10 17.12 -9.05
C MET A 251 16.27 16.69 -9.96
N TYR A 252 17.42 16.29 -9.40
CA TYR A 252 18.55 15.77 -10.19
C TYR A 252 18.20 14.40 -10.81
N GLY A 253 17.45 13.57 -10.08
CA GLY A 253 16.96 12.28 -10.58
C GLY A 253 15.93 12.38 -11.71
N LEU A 254 15.16 13.47 -11.77
CA LEU A 254 14.26 13.73 -12.90
C LEU A 254 15.03 14.17 -14.16
N LYS A 255 16.12 14.93 -14.00
CA LYS A 255 16.93 15.39 -15.13
C LYS A 255 17.71 14.25 -15.81
N THR A 256 18.20 13.27 -15.05
CA THR A 256 18.95 12.13 -15.63
C THR A 256 18.03 11.17 -16.38
N LYS A 257 16.80 10.94 -15.91
CA LYS A 257 15.83 10.07 -16.60
C LYS A 257 15.31 10.62 -17.94
N CYS A 258 15.47 11.91 -18.22
CA CYS A 258 15.10 12.48 -19.52
C CYS A 258 16.25 12.49 -20.53
N SER A 259 17.51 12.27 -20.11
CA SER A 259 18.66 12.38 -21.02
C SER A 259 19.14 11.02 -21.58
N GLU A 260 18.68 9.90 -21.02
CA GLU A 260 19.15 8.55 -21.37
C GLU A 260 18.35 7.88 -22.50
N LYS A 261 17.46 8.62 -23.17
CA LYS A 261 16.60 8.08 -24.24
C LYS A 261 16.96 8.56 -25.66
N LYS A 262 18.21 9.01 -25.88
CA LYS A 262 18.64 9.57 -27.17
C LYS A 262 19.91 8.95 -27.77
N GLY A 263 20.25 7.72 -27.42
CA GLY A 263 21.30 6.97 -28.11
C GLY A 263 20.93 5.50 -28.11
N ASP A 264 20.39 5.03 -29.23
CA ASP A 264 20.60 3.69 -29.81
C ASP A 264 19.73 3.60 -31.06
N THR A 265 20.26 4.14 -32.17
CA THR A 265 19.76 3.87 -33.51
C THR A 265 20.96 3.79 -34.45
N GLU A 266 21.51 2.58 -34.56
CA GLU A 266 22.52 2.15 -35.53
C GLU A 266 22.43 0.61 -35.54
N PHE A 267 22.36 -0.18 -36.61
CA PHE A 267 22.26 -0.01 -38.05
C PHE A 267 21.84 -1.41 -38.56
N ILE A 268 20.78 -1.56 -39.36
CA ILE A 268 20.62 -2.74 -40.22
C ILE A 268 20.28 -2.24 -41.62
N ASN A 269 21.20 -2.51 -42.55
CA ASN A 269 21.04 -2.32 -43.98
C ASN A 269 19.89 -3.17 -44.52
N GLY A 270 19.04 -2.56 -45.36
CA GLY A 270 18.01 -3.27 -46.12
C GLY A 270 17.21 -2.30 -46.97
N THR A 271 17.61 -2.17 -48.23
CA THR A 271 16.91 -1.61 -49.38
C THR A 271 15.42 -1.90 -49.41
N GLU A 272 14.57 -0.88 -49.51
CA GLU A 272 13.66 -0.65 -50.64
C GLU A 272 12.85 0.64 -50.44
N ALA A 273 12.55 1.29 -51.56
CA ALA A 273 11.89 2.58 -51.64
C ALA A 273 10.38 2.46 -51.42
N GLU A 274 9.79 3.35 -50.62
CA GLU A 274 8.47 3.90 -50.94
C GLU A 274 8.17 5.18 -50.15
N THR A 275 7.63 6.14 -50.88
CA THR A 275 7.17 7.47 -50.48
C THR A 275 5.94 7.42 -49.58
N GLY A 276 5.91 8.19 -48.49
CA GLY A 276 4.70 8.35 -47.69
C GLY A 276 4.82 9.39 -46.57
N SER A 277 3.98 10.41 -46.64
CA SER A 277 3.91 11.63 -45.82
C SER A 277 3.02 11.44 -44.57
N VAL A 278 3.43 12.07 -43.45
CA VAL A 278 2.62 12.61 -42.33
C VAL A 278 1.67 11.64 -41.59
N ASP A 279 1.87 11.41 -40.29
CA ASP A 279 1.09 12.07 -39.21
C ASP A 279 1.55 11.61 -37.82
N MET A 280 1.51 12.56 -36.89
CA MET A 280 2.10 12.55 -35.57
C MET A 280 0.99 12.42 -34.52
N SER A 281 0.56 11.20 -34.18
CA SER A 281 -0.24 10.99 -32.97
C SER A 281 -0.36 9.51 -32.62
N LYS A 282 0.20 9.10 -31.47
CA LYS A 282 -0.51 8.31 -30.44
C LYS A 282 0.39 7.82 -29.31
N ASN A 283 -0.11 8.09 -28.10
CA ASN A 283 -0.18 7.21 -26.94
C ASN A 283 1.12 6.72 -26.27
N CYS A 284 1.56 7.47 -25.27
CA CYS A 284 2.17 6.87 -24.08
C CYS A 284 1.07 6.17 -23.26
N LYS A 285 0.91 4.85 -23.45
CA LYS A 285 0.32 3.98 -22.42
C LYS A 285 1.37 3.77 -21.32
N HIS A 286 0.98 4.09 -20.09
CA HIS A 286 1.68 3.67 -18.88
C HIS A 286 1.63 2.14 -18.76
N THR A 287 2.78 1.49 -18.71
CA THR A 287 2.94 0.14 -18.15
C THR A 287 3.92 0.23 -16.99
N ASN A 288 3.41 -0.01 -15.78
CA ASN A 288 4.20 -0.21 -14.58
C ASN A 288 4.91 -1.56 -14.68
N HIS A 289 6.24 -1.56 -14.77
CA HIS A 289 7.05 -2.75 -14.52
C HIS A 289 7.44 -2.79 -13.04
N TYR A 290 6.87 -3.74 -12.31
CA TYR A 290 7.49 -4.28 -11.09
C TYR A 290 8.67 -5.14 -11.53
N THR A 291 9.86 -4.87 -10.98
CA THR A 291 11.05 -5.72 -11.09
C THR A 291 10.90 -6.91 -10.16
N GLU A 292 10.66 -8.08 -10.74
CA GLU A 292 10.77 -9.38 -10.09
C GLU A 292 12.22 -9.87 -10.26
N GLN A 293 12.91 -10.07 -9.13
CA GLN A 293 14.24 -10.66 -9.11
C GLN A 293 14.12 -12.19 -9.28
N GLN A 294 14.77 -12.73 -10.32
CA GLN A 294 14.96 -14.17 -10.51
C GLN A 294 15.94 -14.74 -9.47
N PRO A 295 15.75 -15.98 -9.00
CA PRO A 295 16.83 -16.76 -8.42
C PRO A 295 17.58 -17.57 -9.48
N ILE A 296 18.90 -17.60 -9.29
CA ILE A 296 19.92 -18.32 -10.04
C ILE A 296 19.75 -19.83 -9.81
N ALA A 297 19.70 -20.60 -10.91
CA ALA A 297 19.84 -22.04 -10.90
C ALA A 297 21.33 -22.41 -10.79
N ILE A 298 21.67 -23.31 -9.87
CA ILE A 298 22.97 -24.00 -9.85
C ILE A 298 22.71 -25.50 -10.04
N VAL A 299 23.48 -26.05 -10.97
CA VAL A 299 23.57 -27.44 -11.45
C VAL A 299 23.93 -28.42 -10.34
#